data_AF-A0ABD2XTJ8-F1
#
_entry.id   AF-A0ABD2XTJ8-F1
#
_cell.length_a   1.000
_cell.length_b   1.000
_cell.length_c   1.000
_cell.angle_alpha   90.00
_cell.angle_beta   90.00
_cell.angle_gamma   90.00
#
_symmetry.space_group_name_H-M   'P 1'
#
loop_
_entity.id
_entity.type
_entity.pdbx_description
1 polymer ?
#
loop_
_entity_poly.entity_id
_entity_poly.type
_entity_poly.pdbx_seq_one_letter_code
_entity_poly.pdbx_strand_id
1 'polypeptide(L)'
;MSLSDANDHNHMRLIEIEVKQTCANHHETLQFFMLFQDFSRKVLAFLSTYVLIALSATGTMILFAKSVNNLFLLIEMIVSFECISFYAFLIAHFGQLLADVSVEIFYESYYCGWYNFPLKTRPYVLLIMLRASYPCELTSGPSAALKLNYESFSALMNTAVSYMTVMASLI
;
A
#
# COMPACT_ATOMS: atom_id res chain seq x y z
N MET A 1 15.75 -45.30 -24.49
CA MET A 1 15.33 -43.99 -23.97
C MET A 1 14.07 -43.63 -24.73
N SER A 2 12.91 -43.81 -24.09
CA SER A 2 11.62 -43.75 -24.79
C SER A 2 11.24 -42.29 -25.08
N LEU A 3 10.43 -42.04 -26.10
CA LEU A 3 9.92 -40.69 -26.44
C LEU A 3 9.19 -40.02 -25.26
N SER A 4 8.65 -40.82 -24.32
CA SER A 4 8.03 -40.34 -23.08
C SER A 4 9.05 -39.75 -22.10
N ASP A 5 10.19 -40.42 -21.90
CA ASP A 5 11.24 -39.97 -20.96
C ASP A 5 11.90 -38.66 -21.42
N ALA A 6 12.02 -38.47 -22.74
CA ALA A 6 12.56 -37.24 -23.32
C ALA A 6 11.58 -36.06 -23.19
N ASN A 7 10.28 -36.31 -23.28
CA ASN A 7 9.24 -35.30 -23.12
C ASN A 7 9.12 -34.83 -21.65
N ASP A 8 9.17 -35.76 -20.71
CA ASP A 8 9.15 -35.47 -19.27
C ASP A 8 10.41 -34.70 -18.84
N HIS A 9 11.58 -35.06 -19.37
CA HIS A 9 12.81 -34.33 -19.08
C HIS A 9 12.77 -32.88 -19.62
N ASN A 10 12.21 -32.67 -20.81
CA ASN A 10 12.02 -31.33 -21.37
C ASN A 10 11.00 -30.52 -20.54
N HIS A 11 9.90 -31.14 -20.10
CA HIS A 11 8.91 -30.48 -19.25
C HIS A 11 9.49 -30.07 -17.89
N MET A 12 10.28 -30.93 -17.24
CA MET A 12 10.98 -30.58 -16.01
C MET A 12 11.95 -29.41 -16.21
N ARG A 13 12.72 -29.39 -17.31
CA ARG A 13 13.63 -28.27 -17.61
C ARG A 13 12.88 -26.95 -17.86
N LEU A 14 11.72 -27.00 -18.51
CA LEU A 14 10.87 -25.83 -18.73
C LEU A 14 10.40 -25.24 -17.40
N ILE A 15 9.90 -26.08 -16.49
CA ILE A 15 9.53 -25.66 -15.12
C ILE A 15 10.73 -25.05 -14.38
N GLU A 16 11.93 -25.62 -14.52
CA GLU A 16 13.13 -25.03 -13.92
C GLU A 16 13.47 -23.63 -14.46
N ILE A 17 13.29 -23.40 -15.76
CA ILE A 17 13.53 -22.10 -16.38
C ILE A 17 12.47 -21.09 -15.95
N GLU A 18 11.19 -21.47 -15.98
CA GLU A 18 10.07 -20.60 -15.60
C GLU A 18 10.16 -20.19 -14.13
N VAL A 19 10.40 -21.13 -13.21
CA VAL A 19 10.52 -20.82 -11.78
C VAL A 19 11.72 -19.91 -11.51
N LYS A 20 12.85 -20.14 -12.19
CA LYS A 20 14.02 -19.25 -12.08
C LYS A 20 13.72 -17.85 -12.60
N GLN A 21 13.02 -17.74 -13.73
CA GLN A 21 12.62 -16.46 -14.30
C GLN A 21 11.65 -15.72 -13.38
N THR A 22 10.64 -16.40 -12.85
CA THR A 22 9.70 -15.81 -11.89
C THR A 22 10.40 -15.35 -10.62
N CYS A 23 11.37 -16.12 -10.11
CA CYS A 23 12.16 -15.72 -8.96
C CYS A 23 13.03 -14.49 -9.24
N ALA A 24 13.63 -14.41 -10.43
CA ALA A 24 14.42 -13.25 -10.86
C ALA A 24 13.53 -12.00 -10.98
N ASN A 25 12.39 -12.12 -11.68
CA ASN A 25 11.43 -11.03 -11.84
C ASN A 25 10.86 -10.55 -10.49
N HIS A 26 10.51 -11.48 -9.59
CA HIS A 26 10.04 -11.15 -8.24
C HIS A 26 11.12 -10.42 -7.43
N HIS A 27 12.38 -10.85 -7.55
CA HIS A 27 13.50 -10.19 -6.90
C HIS A 27 13.72 -8.76 -7.43
N GLU A 28 13.71 -8.57 -8.74
CA GLU A 28 13.82 -7.24 -9.37
C GLU A 28 12.65 -6.32 -8.97
N THR A 29 11.42 -6.84 -8.98
CA THR A 29 10.23 -6.09 -8.55
C THR A 29 10.34 -5.67 -7.09
N LEU A 30 10.83 -6.55 -6.22
CA LEU A 30 11.03 -6.26 -4.81
C LEU A 30 12.14 -5.21 -4.59
N GLN A 31 13.24 -5.28 -5.34
CA GLN A 31 14.30 -4.27 -5.28
C GLN A 31 13.79 -2.90 -5.73
N PHE A 32 13.02 -2.86 -6.82
CA PHE A 32 12.38 -1.64 -7.28
C PHE A 32 11.44 -1.07 -6.22
N PHE A 33 10.62 -1.93 -5.60
CA PHE A 33 9.73 -1.52 -4.53
C PHE A 33 10.47 -0.97 -3.31
N MET A 34 11.56 -1.61 -2.87
CA MET A 34 12.38 -1.12 -1.75
C MET A 34 12.98 0.26 -2.04
N LEU A 35 13.53 0.45 -3.25
CA LEU A 35 14.06 1.75 -3.67
C LEU A 35 12.96 2.82 -3.73
N PHE A 36 11.80 2.46 -4.29
CA PHE A 36 10.63 3.33 -4.35
C PHE A 36 10.14 3.69 -2.94
N GLN A 37 10.09 2.73 -2.03
CA GLN A 37 9.67 2.93 -0.65
C GLN A 37 10.62 3.88 0.08
N ASP A 38 11.94 3.74 -0.09
CA ASP A 38 12.89 4.62 0.58
C ASP A 38 12.82 6.07 0.08
N PHE A 39 12.61 6.26 -1.23
CA PHE A 39 12.37 7.58 -1.79
C PHE A 39 11.03 8.16 -1.31
N SER A 40 9.97 7.37 -1.42
CA SER A 40 8.61 7.80 -1.12
C SER A 40 8.36 7.97 0.37
N ARG A 41 9.07 7.29 1.27
CA ARG A 41 8.88 7.37 2.74
C ARG A 41 8.90 8.81 3.26
N LYS A 42 9.87 9.62 2.82
CA LYS A 42 9.97 11.04 3.22
C LYS A 42 8.87 11.87 2.57
N VAL A 43 8.61 11.66 1.29
CA VAL A 43 7.57 12.38 0.54
C VAL A 43 6.19 12.12 1.16
N LEU A 44 5.87 10.86 1.44
CA LEU A 44 4.64 10.42 2.09
C LEU A 44 4.49 10.99 3.51
N ALA A 45 5.60 11.22 4.23
CA ALA A 45 5.56 11.84 5.56
C ALA A 45 5.24 13.35 5.48
N PHE A 46 5.83 14.05 4.52
CA PHE A 46 5.47 15.45 4.26
C PHE A 46 4.02 15.56 3.78
N LEU A 47 3.60 14.64 2.92
CA LEU A 47 2.26 14.61 2.36
C LEU A 47 1.20 14.31 3.43
N SER A 48 1.41 13.33 4.30
CA SER A 48 0.47 13.03 5.39
C SER A 48 0.34 14.19 6.37
N THR A 49 1.45 14.88 6.67
CA THR A 49 1.45 16.09 7.50
C THR A 49 0.69 17.23 6.82
N TYR A 50 0.91 17.43 5.52
CA TYR A 50 0.20 18.43 4.73
C TYR A 50 -1.31 18.18 4.71
N VAL A 51 -1.73 16.93 4.46
CA VAL A 51 -3.14 16.54 4.47
C VAL A 51 -3.77 16.78 5.85
N LEU A 52 -3.09 16.46 6.95
CA LEU A 52 -3.59 16.73 8.31
C LEU A 52 -3.87 18.22 8.53
N ILE A 53 -2.91 19.07 8.18
CA ILE A 53 -3.03 20.52 8.34
C ILE A 53 -4.14 21.06 7.44
N ALA A 54 -4.21 20.61 6.19
CA ALA A 54 -5.20 21.05 5.22
C ALA A 54 -6.63 20.65 5.62
N LEU A 55 -6.86 19.43 6.11
CA LEU A 55 -8.15 18.98 6.63
C LEU A 55 -8.59 19.77 7.86
N SER A 56 -7.67 19.99 8.80
CA SER A 56 -7.94 20.80 9.99
C SER A 56 -8.29 22.25 9.62
N ALA A 57 -7.52 22.88 8.73
CA ALA A 57 -7.72 24.26 8.30
C ALA A 57 -9.01 24.46 7.49
N THR A 58 -9.30 23.58 6.53
CA THR A 58 -10.57 23.65 5.76
C THR A 58 -11.76 23.39 6.68
N GLY A 59 -11.63 22.45 7.62
CA GLY A 59 -12.62 22.18 8.66
C GLY A 59 -12.97 23.38 9.53
N THR A 60 -11.97 24.11 10.03
CA THR A 60 -12.21 25.33 10.83
C THR A 60 -12.79 26.46 9.98
N MET A 61 -12.37 26.59 8.72
CA MET A 61 -12.91 27.60 7.80
C MET A 61 -14.39 27.35 7.46
N ILE A 62 -14.84 26.09 7.42
CA ILE A 62 -16.26 25.74 7.29
C ILE A 62 -17.07 26.30 8.48
N LEU A 63 -16.57 26.12 9.70
CA LEU A 63 -17.22 26.63 10.91
C LEU A 63 -17.29 28.17 10.91
N PHE A 64 -16.19 28.82 10.52
CA PHE A 64 -16.14 30.27 10.40
C PHE A 64 -17.09 30.80 9.32
N ALA A 65 -17.11 30.18 8.13
CA ALA A 65 -18.00 30.56 7.03
C ALA A 65 -19.47 30.48 7.44
N LYS A 66 -19.82 29.46 8.23
CA LYS A 66 -21.15 29.31 8.84
C LYS A 66 -21.45 30.44 9.84
N SER A 67 -20.49 30.82 10.69
CA SER A 67 -20.67 31.92 11.65
C SER A 67 -20.93 33.28 10.97
N VAL A 68 -20.34 33.53 9.81
CA VAL A 68 -20.47 34.80 9.05
C VAL A 68 -21.62 34.74 8.04
N ASN A 69 -22.36 33.62 7.95
CA ASN A 69 -23.42 33.37 6.96
C ASN A 69 -22.96 33.59 5.50
N ASN A 70 -21.70 33.31 5.18
CA ASN A 70 -21.18 33.41 3.82
C ASN A 70 -21.33 32.08 3.07
N LEU A 71 -22.40 31.96 2.28
CA LEU A 71 -22.76 30.73 1.59
C LEU A 71 -21.74 30.34 0.48
N PHE A 72 -21.15 31.31 -0.19
CA PHE A 72 -20.16 31.05 -1.24
C PHE A 72 -18.89 30.41 -0.65
N LEU A 73 -18.34 31.02 0.40
CA LEU A 73 -17.18 30.49 1.11
C LEU A 73 -17.47 29.11 1.72
N LEU A 74 -18.69 28.90 2.26
CA LEU A 74 -19.09 27.64 2.84
C LEU A 74 -19.04 26.49 1.82
N ILE A 75 -19.61 26.70 0.63
CA ILE A 75 -19.62 25.68 -0.43
C ILE A 75 -18.19 25.38 -0.91
N GLU A 76 -17.38 26.42 -1.12
CA GLU A 76 -15.99 26.28 -1.56
C GLU A 76 -15.16 25.44 -0.58
N MET A 77 -15.31 25.69 0.73
CA MET A 77 -14.58 24.96 1.77
C MET A 77 -15.08 23.52 1.93
N ILE A 78 -16.38 23.25 1.80
CA ILE A 78 -16.93 21.89 1.82
C ILE A 78 -16.38 21.06 0.65
N VAL A 79 -16.40 21.62 -0.57
CA VAL A 79 -15.85 20.94 -1.75
C VAL A 79 -14.35 20.67 -1.56
N SER A 80 -13.61 21.63 -1.04
CA SER A 80 -12.18 21.47 -0.76
C SER A 80 -11.91 20.37 0.28
N PHE A 81 -12.73 20.30 1.34
CA PHE A 81 -12.62 19.28 2.38
C PHE A 81 -12.86 17.87 1.82
N GLU A 82 -13.89 17.69 0.99
CA GLU A 82 -14.17 16.42 0.31
C GLU A 82 -13.04 16.03 -0.65
N CYS A 83 -12.50 16.97 -1.43
CA CYS A 83 -11.38 16.71 -2.32
C CYS A 83 -10.13 16.23 -1.57
N ILE A 84 -9.78 16.88 -0.45
CA ILE A 84 -8.61 16.50 0.36
C ILE A 84 -8.86 15.14 1.03
N SER A 85 -10.08 14.90 1.52
CA SER A 85 -10.47 13.61 2.13
C SER A 85 -10.40 12.47 1.12
N PHE A 86 -10.89 12.68 -0.10
CA PHE A 86 -10.81 11.70 -1.18
C PHE A 86 -9.36 11.41 -1.59
N TYR A 87 -8.51 12.45 -1.65
CA TYR A 87 -7.09 12.27 -1.90
C TYR A 87 -6.40 11.41 -0.83
N ALA A 88 -6.70 11.67 0.45
CA ALA A 88 -6.19 10.88 1.57
C ALA A 88 -6.67 9.42 1.51
N PHE A 89 -7.94 9.22 1.13
CA PHE A 89 -8.53 7.90 0.94
C PHE A 89 -7.81 7.11 -0.16
N LEU A 90 -7.54 7.73 -1.32
CA LEU A 90 -6.84 7.08 -2.42
C LEU A 90 -5.46 6.57 -2.01
N ILE A 91 -4.69 7.38 -1.27
CA ILE A 91 -3.36 6.97 -0.78
C ILE A 91 -3.47 5.74 0.13
N ALA A 92 -4.42 5.76 1.06
CA ALA A 92 -4.65 4.64 1.96
C ALA A 92 -5.14 3.38 1.22
N HIS A 93 -5.98 3.56 0.20
CA HIS A 93 -6.48 2.47 -0.64
C HIS A 93 -5.35 1.81 -1.43
N PHE A 94 -4.48 2.58 -2.08
CA PHE A 94 -3.33 2.03 -2.80
C PHE A 94 -2.33 1.34 -1.86
N GLY A 95 -2.12 1.89 -0.66
CA GLY A 95 -1.26 1.25 0.34
C GLY A 95 -1.84 -0.07 0.85
N GLN A 96 -3.16 -0.16 1.03
CA GLN A 96 -3.83 -1.42 1.37
C GLN A 96 -3.76 -2.43 0.22
N LEU A 97 -4.08 -2.00 -1.01
CA LEU A 97 -4.05 -2.86 -2.19
C LEU A 97 -2.68 -3.52 -2.38
N LEU A 98 -1.61 -2.77 -2.13
CA LEU A 98 -0.25 -3.28 -2.24
C LEU A 98 0.06 -4.36 -1.19
N ALA A 99 -0.43 -4.17 0.04
CA ALA A 99 -0.31 -5.16 1.09
C ALA A 99 -1.12 -6.43 0.76
N ASP A 100 -2.34 -6.26 0.23
CA ASP A 100 -3.22 -7.37 -0.14
C ASP A 100 -2.62 -8.21 -1.29
N VAL A 101 -2.10 -7.57 -2.34
CA VAL A 101 -1.41 -8.26 -3.45
C VAL A 101 -0.17 -9.01 -2.96
N SER A 102 0.58 -8.46 -1.99
CA SER A 102 1.73 -9.16 -1.41
C SER A 102 1.32 -10.46 -0.72
N VAL A 103 0.17 -10.46 -0.04
CA VAL A 103 -0.39 -11.65 0.62
C VAL A 103 -0.97 -12.62 -0.41
N GLU A 104 -1.57 -12.12 -1.49
CA GLU A 104 -2.06 -12.96 -2.59
C GLU A 104 -0.92 -13.76 -3.25
N ILE A 105 0.23 -13.12 -3.50
CA ILE A 105 1.43 -13.80 -4.04
C ILE A 105 1.86 -14.97 -3.14
N PHE A 106 1.73 -14.82 -1.82
CA PHE A 106 2.02 -15.91 -0.87
C PHE A 106 1.09 -17.10 -1.08
N TYR A 107 -0.23 -16.86 -1.14
CA TYR A 107 -1.21 -17.92 -1.33
C TYR A 107 -1.10 -18.60 -2.69
N GLU A 108 -0.94 -17.83 -3.77
CA GLU A 108 -0.76 -18.38 -5.11
C GLU A 108 0.50 -19.24 -5.21
N SER A 109 1.60 -18.78 -4.59
CA SER A 109 2.81 -19.59 -4.49
C SER A 109 2.58 -20.86 -3.68
N TYR A 110 1.78 -20.81 -2.62
CA TYR A 110 1.46 -21.97 -1.79
C TYR A 110 0.64 -23.02 -2.55
N TYR A 111 -0.36 -22.59 -3.34
CA TYR A 111 -1.28 -23.47 -4.08
C TYR A 111 -0.73 -23.99 -5.41
N CYS A 112 0.41 -23.49 -5.91
CA CYS A 112 0.97 -23.88 -7.21
C CYS A 112 1.49 -25.34 -7.29
N GLY A 113 1.36 -26.13 -6.23
CA GLY A 113 1.79 -27.53 -6.22
C GLY A 113 3.31 -27.68 -6.19
N TRP A 114 4.03 -26.72 -5.58
CA TRP A 114 5.50 -26.65 -5.52
C TRP A 114 6.19 -27.94 -5.06
N TYR A 115 5.50 -28.80 -4.29
CA TYR A 115 5.98 -30.10 -3.85
C TYR A 115 6.18 -31.11 -5.01
N ASN A 116 5.48 -30.92 -6.14
CA ASN A 116 5.64 -31.71 -7.36
C ASN A 116 6.79 -31.22 -8.25
N PHE A 117 7.37 -30.05 -7.96
CA PHE A 117 8.44 -29.49 -8.79
C PHE A 117 9.78 -30.24 -8.59
N PRO A 118 10.73 -30.10 -9.53
CA PRO A 118 12.09 -30.62 -9.38
C PRO A 118 12.74 -30.20 -8.07
N LEU A 119 13.54 -31.07 -7.46
CA LEU A 119 14.21 -30.80 -6.17
C LEU A 119 15.03 -29.50 -6.16
N LYS A 120 15.54 -29.10 -7.32
CA LYS A 120 16.34 -27.88 -7.50
C LYS A 120 15.51 -26.60 -7.44
N THR A 121 14.21 -26.63 -7.76
CA THR A 121 13.35 -25.43 -7.85
C THR A 121 12.54 -25.15 -6.60
N ARG A 122 12.20 -26.18 -5.83
CA ARG A 122 11.51 -26.09 -4.53
C ARG A 122 12.04 -24.99 -3.59
N PRO A 123 13.37 -24.86 -3.36
CA PRO A 123 13.88 -23.82 -2.47
C PRO A 123 13.59 -22.40 -2.97
N TYR A 124 13.54 -22.17 -4.29
CA TYR A 124 13.22 -20.84 -4.84
C TYR A 124 11.78 -20.45 -4.55
N VAL A 125 10.83 -21.38 -4.72
CA VAL A 125 9.42 -21.12 -4.41
C VAL A 125 9.23 -20.88 -2.90
N LEU A 126 9.92 -21.66 -2.06
CA LEU A 126 9.91 -21.44 -0.60
C LEU A 126 10.48 -20.07 -0.21
N LEU A 127 11.52 -19.59 -0.90
CA LEU A 127 12.06 -18.24 -0.67
C LEU A 127 11.06 -17.15 -1.06
N ILE A 128 10.33 -17.32 -2.17
CA ILE A 128 9.26 -16.39 -2.58
C ILE A 128 8.16 -16.38 -1.52
N MET A 129 7.70 -17.54 -1.04
CA MET A 129 6.73 -17.61 0.05
C MET A 129 7.24 -16.94 1.32
N LEU A 130 8.47 -17.24 1.75
CA LEU A 130 9.06 -16.63 2.95
C LEU A 130 9.22 -15.11 2.84
N ARG A 131 9.42 -14.59 1.63
CA ARG A 131 9.44 -13.13 1.41
C ARG A 131 8.04 -12.54 1.36
N ALA A 132 7.12 -13.16 0.64
CA ALA A 132 5.73 -12.72 0.51
C ALA A 132 4.95 -12.79 1.84
N SER A 133 5.39 -13.62 2.81
CA SER A 133 4.84 -13.63 4.16
C SER A 133 5.11 -12.34 4.94
N TYR A 134 6.06 -11.51 4.50
CA TYR A 134 6.23 -10.15 4.97
C TYR A 134 5.55 -9.21 3.96
N PRO A 135 4.36 -8.68 4.26
CA PRO A 135 3.61 -7.87 3.32
C PRO A 135 4.43 -6.63 2.92
N CYS A 136 4.46 -6.33 1.62
CA CYS A 136 5.01 -5.10 1.09
C CYS A 136 4.13 -3.91 1.48
N GLU A 137 4.40 -3.35 2.66
CA GLU A 137 3.61 -2.24 3.21
C GLU A 137 4.28 -0.89 2.92
N LEU A 138 3.52 0.04 2.34
CA LEU A 138 3.95 1.43 2.26
C LEU A 138 3.96 2.03 3.66
N THR A 139 5.16 2.32 4.18
CA THR A 139 5.34 2.95 5.48
C THR A 139 5.79 4.40 5.32
N SER A 140 5.20 5.29 6.13
CA SER A 140 5.49 6.72 6.16
C SER A 140 6.09 7.12 7.52
N GLY A 141 7.07 8.02 7.51
CA GLY A 141 7.63 8.64 8.72
C GLY A 141 8.99 8.11 9.21
N PRO A 142 9.59 8.78 10.23
CA PRO A 142 10.92 8.48 10.77
C PRO A 142 10.97 7.17 11.59
N SER A 143 9.83 6.68 12.06
CA SER A 143 9.63 5.31 12.50
C SER A 143 8.66 4.66 11.52
N ALA A 144 8.91 3.42 11.11
CA ALA A 144 8.03 2.65 10.23
C ALA A 144 6.66 2.30 10.87
N ALA A 145 6.14 3.15 11.76
CA ALA A 145 4.95 2.95 12.58
C ALA A 145 3.65 3.27 11.81
N LEU A 146 3.68 4.16 10.83
CA LEU A 146 2.49 4.50 10.04
C LEU A 146 2.49 3.71 8.74
N LYS A 147 1.73 2.62 8.73
CA LYS A 147 1.38 1.87 7.53
C LYS A 147 0.29 2.62 6.79
N LEU A 148 0.43 2.89 5.50
CA LEU A 148 -0.62 3.50 4.70
C LEU A 148 -1.71 2.46 4.43
N ASN A 149 -2.66 2.38 5.37
CA ASN A 149 -3.80 1.49 5.33
C ASN A 149 -5.06 2.26 5.77
N TYR A 150 -6.21 1.58 5.77
CA TYR A 150 -7.46 2.18 6.23
C TYR A 150 -7.43 2.61 7.69
N GLU A 151 -6.63 1.94 8.54
CA GLU A 151 -6.47 2.30 9.95
C GLU A 151 -5.79 3.67 10.10
N SER A 152 -4.70 3.92 9.37
CA SER A 152 -4.03 5.22 9.36
C SER A 152 -4.91 6.33 8.76
N PHE A 153 -5.73 6.03 7.76
CA PHE A 153 -6.73 6.99 7.26
C PHE A 153 -7.76 7.36 8.33
N SER A 154 -8.30 6.36 9.03
CA SER A 154 -9.23 6.58 10.14
C SER A 154 -8.58 7.41 11.26
N ALA A 155 -7.35 7.07 11.65
CA ALA A 155 -6.59 7.82 12.65
C ALA A 155 -6.36 9.29 12.23
N LEU A 156 -6.01 9.52 10.96
CA LEU A 156 -5.83 10.86 10.40
C LEU A 156 -7.15 11.67 10.46
N MET A 157 -8.25 11.07 10.03
CA MET A 157 -9.56 11.71 10.04
C MET A 157 -10.03 12.03 11.46
N ASN A 158 -9.89 11.09 12.40
CA ASN A 158 -10.24 11.30 13.81
C ASN A 158 -9.41 12.43 14.43
N THR A 159 -8.13 12.52 14.09
CA THR A 159 -7.25 13.59 14.56
C THR A 159 -7.69 14.95 13.99
N ALA A 160 -8.00 15.02 12.70
CA ALA A 160 -8.52 16.24 12.07
C ALA A 160 -9.84 16.69 12.71
N VAL A 161 -10.79 15.77 12.92
CA VAL A 161 -12.08 16.05 13.59
C VAL A 161 -11.89 16.51 15.04
N SER A 162 -10.93 15.92 15.76
CA SER A 162 -10.59 16.36 17.11
C SER A 162 -10.12 17.81 17.12
N TYR A 163 -9.23 18.19 16.19
CA TYR A 163 -8.79 19.58 16.05
C TYR A 163 -9.92 20.53 15.64
N MET A 164 -10.79 20.11 14.71
CA MET A 164 -11.98 20.88 14.34
C MET A 164 -12.87 21.13 15.56
N THR A 165 -13.11 20.11 16.39
CA THR A 165 -13.97 20.20 17.58
C THR A 165 -13.39 21.14 18.63
N VAL A 166 -12.07 21.08 18.86
CA VAL A 166 -11.39 22.02 19.76
C VAL A 166 -11.58 23.45 19.29
N MET A 167 -11.36 23.72 17.99
CA MET A 167 -11.57 25.06 17.44
C MET A 167 -13.04 25.48 17.46
N ALA A 168 -13.98 24.56 17.23
CA ALA A 168 -15.40 24.82 17.36
C ALA A 168 -15.81 25.25 18.79
N SER A 169 -15.10 24.77 19.81
CA SER A 169 -15.36 25.17 21.20
C SER A 169 -14.79 26.54 21.57
N LEU A 170 -13.87 27.08 20.75
CA LEU A 170 -13.23 28.39 20.95
C LEU A 170 -13.92 29.52 20.16
N ILE A 171 -14.68 29.18 19.14
CA ILE A 171 -15.46 30.10 18.28
C ILE A 171 -16.87 30.25 18.86
#